data_AF-A0A2L2Z753-F1
#
_entry.id   AF-A0A2L2Z753-F1
#
_cell.length_a   1.000
_cell.length_b   1.000
_cell.length_c   1.000
_cell.angle_alpha   90.00
_cell.angle_beta   90.00
_cell.angle_gamma   90.00
#
_symmetry.space_group_name_H-M   'P 1'
#
loop_
_entity.id
_entity.type
_entity.pdbx_description
1 polymer ?
#
loop_
_entity_poly.entity_id
_entity_poly.type
_entity_poly.pdbx_seq_one_letter_code
_entity_poly.pdbx_strand_id
1 'polypeptide(L)'
;TATFTCSSMNDFGEDSMNFQLTIQDVPDAPQNLEIHDVGSRTVRLTWNRPFNGNSPILHYSISWRDIKDQSLGGPLTVPGDE
;
A
#
# COMPACT_ATOMS: atom_id res chain seq x y z
N THR A 1 -14.27 -0.90 -7.29
CA THR A 1 -15.08 0.36 -7.33
C THR A 1 -16.51 0.00 -7.67
N ALA A 2 -17.48 0.77 -7.19
CA ALA A 2 -18.90 0.56 -7.49
C ALA A 2 -19.60 1.91 -7.71
N THR A 3 -20.62 1.93 -8.56
CA THR A 3 -21.45 3.12 -8.80
C THR A 3 -22.71 3.02 -7.96
N PHE A 4 -23.00 4.08 -7.21
CA PHE A 4 -24.21 4.23 -6.42
C PHE A 4 -25.07 5.34 -7.00
N THR A 5 -26.37 5.18 -6.88
CA THR A 5 -27.37 6.16 -7.33
C THR A 5 -28.14 6.67 -6.11
N CYS A 6 -28.14 7.98 -5.92
CA CYS A 6 -29.03 8.67 -4.99
C CYS A 6 -30.26 9.12 -5.78
N SER A 7 -31.45 8.64 -5.42
CA SER A 7 -32.73 9.04 -6.05
C SER A 7 -33.58 9.82 -5.05
N SER A 8 -34.18 10.93 -5.49
CA SER A 8 -35.12 11.72 -4.70
C SER A 8 -36.38 12.00 -5.50
N MET A 9 -37.54 11.91 -4.85
CA MET A 9 -38.83 12.11 -5.51
C MET A 9 -39.80 12.84 -4.59
N ASN A 10 -40.60 13.74 -5.16
CA ASN A 10 -41.76 14.38 -4.53
C ASN A 10 -42.92 14.48 -5.54
N ASP A 11 -44.05 15.07 -5.12
CA ASP A 11 -45.26 15.18 -5.96
C ASP A 11 -45.07 16.00 -7.26
N PHE A 12 -43.97 16.73 -7.40
CA PHE A 12 -43.69 17.63 -8.51
C PHE A 12 -42.54 17.16 -9.40
N GLY A 13 -41.83 16.10 -9.03
CA GLY A 13 -40.73 15.58 -9.85
C GLY A 13 -39.84 14.55 -9.16
N GLU A 14 -38.88 14.07 -9.93
CA GLU A 14 -37.84 13.12 -9.54
C GLU A 14 -36.48 13.65 -9.99
N ASP A 15 -35.46 13.38 -9.19
CA ASP A 15 -34.07 13.63 -9.54
C ASP A 15 -33.19 12.45 -9.10
N SER A 16 -32.11 12.20 -9.84
CA SER A 16 -31.15 11.15 -9.50
C SER A 16 -29.71 11.56 -9.80
N MET A 17 -28.81 11.20 -8.89
CA MET A 17 -27.38 11.47 -9.00
C MET A 17 -26.57 10.20 -8.84
N ASN A 18 -25.63 9.97 -9.76
CA ASN A 18 -24.67 8.87 -9.67
C ASN A 18 -23.35 9.34 -9.05
N PHE A 19 -22.77 8.53 -8.18
CA PHE A 19 -21.43 8.73 -7.64
C PHE A 19 -20.64 7.42 -7.58
N GLN A 20 -19.32 7.51 -7.70
CA GLN A 20 -18.43 6.36 -7.62
C GLN A 20 -17.88 6.20 -6.20
N LEU A 21 -18.01 4.99 -5.66
CA LEU A 21 -17.42 4.61 -4.39
C LEU A 21 -16.25 3.65 -4.63
N THR A 22 -15.08 4.04 -4.14
CA THR A 22 -13.89 3.18 -4.08
C THR A 22 -13.68 2.78 -2.63
N ILE A 23 -13.78 1.48 -2.34
CA ILE A 23 -13.42 0.95 -1.03
C ILE A 23 -11.90 0.91 -0.96
N GLN A 24 -11.34 1.60 0.02
CA GLN A 24 -9.90 1.58 0.28
C GLN A 24 -9.58 0.67 1.46
N ASP A 25 -8.42 0.04 1.40
CA ASP A 25 -7.86 -0.77 2.46
C ASP A 25 -6.37 -0.42 2.62
N VAL A 26 -5.73 -0.95 3.65
CA VAL A 26 -4.27 -0.86 3.79
C VAL A 26 -3.59 -1.66 2.67
N PRO A 27 -2.39 -1.24 2.20
CA PRO A 27 -1.61 -2.08 1.30
C PRO A 27 -1.29 -3.43 1.94
N ASP A 28 -1.30 -4.48 1.13
CA ASP A 28 -0.87 -5.80 1.56
C ASP A 28 0.64 -5.81 1.86
N ALA A 29 1.08 -6.86 2.55
CA ALA A 29 2.50 -7.09 2.77
C ALA A 29 3.23 -7.32 1.42
N PRO A 30 4.41 -6.69 1.20
CA PRO A 30 5.26 -7.00 0.06
C PRO A 30 5.58 -8.50 0.00
N GLN A 31 5.60 -9.06 -1.20
CA GLN A 31 5.87 -10.48 -1.42
C GLN A 31 7.21 -10.69 -2.11
N ASN A 32 7.72 -11.93 -2.06
CA ASN A 32 8.97 -12.33 -2.72
C ASN A 32 10.14 -11.40 -2.41
N LEU A 33 10.41 -11.19 -1.11
CA LEU A 33 11.59 -10.46 -0.67
C LEU A 33 12.84 -11.25 -1.07
N GLU A 34 13.64 -10.69 -1.96
CA GLU A 34 14.89 -11.26 -2.42
C GLU A 34 16.07 -10.42 -1.95
N ILE A 35 17.12 -11.12 -1.54
CA ILE A 35 18.41 -10.53 -1.17
C ILE A 35 19.36 -10.75 -2.33
N HIS A 36 19.88 -9.66 -2.88
CA HIS A 36 20.93 -9.67 -3.89
C HIS A 36 22.25 -9.18 -3.28
N ASP A 37 23.18 -8.77 -4.14
CA ASP A 37 24.48 -8.13 -3.86
C ASP A 37 24.71 -7.78 -2.38
N VAL A 38 25.42 -8.68 -1.69
CA VAL A 38 25.82 -8.52 -0.30
C VAL A 38 27.23 -7.94 -0.27
N GLY A 39 27.32 -6.65 0.07
CA GLY A 39 28.58 -5.98 0.36
C GLY A 39 28.98 -6.10 1.83
N SER A 40 30.12 -5.51 2.19
CA SER A 40 30.60 -5.50 3.58
C SER A 40 29.75 -4.62 4.51
N ARG A 41 29.06 -3.60 3.95
CA ARG A 41 28.24 -2.61 4.68
C ARG A 41 26.91 -2.30 4.01
N THR A 42 26.62 -2.95 2.88
CA THR A 42 25.44 -2.68 2.05
C THR A 42 24.82 -3.99 1.61
N VAL A 43 23.51 -4.00 1.45
CA VAL A 43 22.76 -5.12 0.90
C VAL A 43 21.75 -4.56 -0.08
N ARG A 44 21.60 -5.19 -1.25
CA ARG A 44 20.56 -4.85 -2.21
C ARG A 44 19.35 -5.77 -2.00
N LEU A 45 18.19 -5.17 -1.75
CA LEU A 45 16.93 -5.87 -1.55
C LEU A 45 15.99 -5.58 -2.72
N THR A 46 15.21 -6.55 -3.14
CA THR A 46 14.08 -6.37 -4.05
C THR A 46 12.86 -7.11 -3.50
N TRP A 47 11.68 -6.64 -3.87
CA TRP A 47 10.42 -7.27 -3.50
C TRP A 47 9.37 -6.95 -4.56
N ASN A 48 8.32 -7.76 -4.59
CA ASN A 48 7.16 -7.51 -5.45
C ASN A 48 6.24 -6.47 -4.81
N ARG A 49 5.76 -5.55 -5.65
CA ARG A 49 4.74 -4.56 -5.25
C ARG A 49 3.48 -5.29 -4.76
N PRO A 50 2.99 -5.01 -3.54
CA PRO A 50 1.77 -5.63 -3.04
C PRO A 50 0.52 -5.01 -3.66
N PHE A 51 -0.64 -5.60 -3.41
CA PHE A 51 -1.90 -4.92 -3.65
C PHE A 51 -1.95 -3.65 -2.80
N ASN A 52 -2.33 -2.53 -3.40
CA ASN A 52 -2.22 -1.21 -2.79
C ASN A 52 -3.48 -0.79 -2.01
N GLY A 53 -4.47 -1.69 -1.85
CA GLY A 53 -5.70 -1.36 -1.14
C GLY A 53 -6.52 -0.25 -1.81
N ASN A 54 -6.39 -0.07 -3.14
CA ASN A 54 -7.00 1.05 -3.88
C ASN A 54 -6.54 2.45 -3.42
N SER A 55 -5.33 2.56 -2.87
CA SER A 55 -4.68 3.82 -2.48
C SER A 55 -3.19 3.80 -2.86
N PRO A 56 -2.55 4.93 -3.20
CA PRO A 56 -1.11 4.95 -3.49
C PRO A 56 -0.27 4.46 -2.31
N ILE A 57 0.74 3.63 -2.59
CA ILE A 57 1.72 3.21 -1.58
C ILE A 57 2.68 4.38 -1.38
N LEU A 58 2.68 4.97 -0.18
CA LEU A 58 3.50 6.16 0.11
C LEU A 58 4.95 5.81 0.44
N HIS A 59 5.18 4.71 1.15
CA HIS A 59 6.50 4.28 1.58
C HIS A 59 6.54 2.80 1.98
N TYR A 60 7.74 2.24 1.96
CA TYR A 60 8.08 0.94 2.56
C TYR A 60 8.93 1.17 3.80
N SER A 61 8.70 0.34 4.83
CA SER A 61 9.49 0.34 6.07
C SER A 61 10.35 -0.92 6.12
N ILE A 62 11.66 -0.73 6.21
CA ILE A 62 12.64 -1.83 6.24
C ILE A 62 13.24 -1.91 7.63
N SER A 63 13.04 -3.04 8.29
CA SER A 63 13.68 -3.39 9.57
C SER A 63 14.48 -4.68 9.44
N TRP A 64 15.53 -4.81 10.24
CA TRP A 64 16.36 -6.01 10.28
C TRP A 64 16.81 -6.30 11.70
N ARG A 65 17.27 -7.53 11.92
CA ARG A 65 17.79 -7.98 13.21
C ARG A 65 19.12 -8.68 13.02
N ASP A 66 20.13 -8.23 13.73
CA ASP A 66 21.39 -8.97 13.85
C ASP A 66 21.15 -10.20 14.73
N ILE A 67 21.45 -11.38 14.21
CA ILE A 67 21.22 -12.65 14.91
C ILE A 67 22.25 -12.86 16.03
N LYS A 68 23.47 -12.33 15.88
CA LYS A 68 24.57 -12.52 16.84
C LYS A 68 24.44 -11.56 18.01
N ASP A 69 24.19 -10.29 17.72
CA ASP A 69 24.14 -9.21 18.71
C ASP A 69 22.71 -8.98 19.26
N GLN A 70 21.71 -9.68 18.71
CA GLN A 70 20.27 -9.49 18.97
C GLN A 70 19.80 -8.03 18.82
N SER A 71 20.58 -7.21 18.11
CA SER A 71 20.29 -5.80 17.90
C SER A 71 19.29 -5.63 16.76
N LEU A 72 18.39 -4.66 16.93
CA LEU A 72 17.39 -4.29 15.93
C LEU A 72 17.89 -3.06 15.17
N GLY A 73 17.83 -3.14 13.84
CA GLY A 73 18.10 -2.02 12.96
C GLY A 73 16.85 -1.56 12.21
N GLY A 74 16.86 -0.29 11.81
CA GLY A 74 15.72 0.38 11.17
C GLY A 74 14.71 0.98 12.17
N PRO A 75 13.52 1.41 11.70
CA PRO A 75 13.06 1.31 10.33
C PRO A 75 13.75 2.32 9.41
N LEU A 76 14.16 1.87 8.23
CA LEU A 76 14.51 2.75 7.11
C LEU A 76 13.28 2.92 6.22
N THR A 77 12.99 4.16 5.84
CA THR A 77 11.85 4.49 4.98
C THR A 77 12.32 4.65 3.55
N VAL A 78 11.71 3.89 2.64
CA VAL A 78 11.92 4.01 1.19
C VAL A 78 10.63 4.59 0.59
N PRO A 79 10.69 5.62 -0.27
CA PRO A 79 9.51 6.11 -0.98
C PRO A 79 8.82 4.98 -1.76
N GLY A 80 7.49 4.98 -1.78
CA GLY A 80 6.73 4.14 -2.71
C GLY A 80 6.61 4.89 -4.03
N ASP A 81 7.19 4.33 -5.09
CA ASP A 81 6.99 4.86 -6.44
C ASP A 81 5.52 4.58 -6.87
N GLU A 82 4.86 5.58 -7.47
CA GLU A 82 3.57 5.38 -8.14
C GLU A 82 3.70 4.46 -9.35
#